data_AF-A0AAD7HEZ9-F1
#
_entry.id   AF-A0AAD7HEZ9-F1
#
_cell.length_a   1.000
_cell.length_b   1.000
_cell.length_c   1.000
_cell.angle_alpha   90.00
_cell.angle_beta   90.00
_cell.angle_gamma   90.00
#
_symmetry.space_group_name_H-M   'P 1'
#
loop_
_entity.id
_entity.type
_entity.pdbx_description
1 polymer ?
#
loop_
_entity_poly.entity_id
_entity_poly.type
_entity_poly.pdbx_seq_one_letter_code
_entity_poly.pdbx_strand_id
1 'polypeptide(L)'
;MLLSIITDFMKEFRTIVERKEDQSSSGDRMGFIFHHLFDASIKNIDPFDPALDMDIRTILYAFSGPIRAMSVFQVLVKQLITRLKEPSLKCYHLVPDDFILILEELLEKTPAFHRYPTLRARFHSTVVNFLNAAMVPTIKLVSDIVAIQACYINTKHPDFIGGPNATAIVRARMNTPQQHPAPHGSESVLDGQEKPTAKAPDPFPDGTVDVEITKFMMQSYYSILKRDLIDMVPKAIWLNFVEHAAQNLERAPVNELYNEGEMEELFGESQPDGGK
;
A
#
# COMPACT_ATOMS: atom_id res chain seq x y z
N MET A 1 39.78 -7.40 -16.36
CA MET A 1 39.70 -7.30 -14.88
C MET A 1 38.37 -6.69 -14.44
N LEU A 2 38.07 -5.44 -14.82
CA LEU A 2 36.80 -4.75 -14.49
C LEU A 2 35.54 -5.58 -14.81
N LEU A 3 35.44 -6.09 -16.05
CA LEU A 3 34.29 -6.87 -16.49
C LEU A 3 34.07 -8.13 -15.65
N SER A 4 35.14 -8.80 -15.19
CA SER A 4 35.01 -9.97 -14.30
C SER A 4 34.44 -9.56 -12.95
N ILE A 5 34.98 -8.49 -12.34
CA ILE A 5 34.50 -7.96 -11.05
C ILE A 5 33.00 -7.63 -11.14
N ILE A 6 32.59 -6.92 -12.20
CA ILE A 6 31.18 -6.56 -12.41
C ILE A 6 30.34 -7.82 -12.61
N THR A 7 30.77 -8.76 -13.48
CA THR A 7 30.00 -9.97 -13.78
C THR A 7 29.81 -10.85 -12.54
N ASP A 8 30.87 -11.05 -11.76
CA ASP A 8 30.85 -11.87 -10.55
C ASP A 8 29.96 -11.23 -9.48
N PHE A 9 30.08 -9.91 -9.27
CA PHE A 9 29.22 -9.15 -8.37
C PHE A 9 27.75 -9.28 -8.78
N MET A 10 27.44 -9.06 -10.06
CA MET A 10 26.06 -9.06 -10.55
C MET A 10 25.41 -10.45 -10.46
N LYS A 11 26.20 -11.52 -10.68
CA LYS A 11 25.74 -12.89 -10.49
C LYS A 11 25.37 -13.16 -9.03
N GLU A 12 26.17 -12.70 -8.08
CA GLU A 12 25.88 -12.87 -6.66
C GLU A 12 24.71 -12.00 -6.20
N PHE A 13 24.64 -10.75 -6.66
CA PHE A 13 23.51 -9.85 -6.46
C PHE A 13 22.19 -10.51 -6.89
N ARG A 14 22.15 -11.01 -8.13
CA ARG A 14 20.98 -11.70 -8.67
C ARG A 14 20.62 -12.94 -7.86
N THR A 15 21.60 -13.74 -7.48
CA THR A 15 21.38 -14.94 -6.66
C THR A 15 20.75 -14.59 -5.30
N ILE A 16 21.14 -13.48 -4.67
CA ILE A 16 20.55 -13.03 -3.39
C ILE A 16 19.12 -12.55 -3.60
N VAL A 17 18.86 -11.78 -4.65
CA VAL A 17 17.50 -11.29 -4.98
C VAL A 17 16.56 -12.46 -5.30
N GLU A 18 16.98 -13.44 -6.11
CA GLU A 18 16.17 -14.62 -6.47
C GLU A 18 15.96 -15.56 -5.27
N ARG A 19 16.96 -15.75 -4.39
CA ARG A 19 16.78 -16.55 -3.16
C ARG A 19 15.74 -15.97 -2.21
N LYS A 20 15.44 -14.67 -2.29
CA LYS A 20 14.39 -14.04 -1.49
C LYS A 20 12.98 -14.30 -2.04
N GLU A 21 12.81 -14.77 -3.28
CA GLU A 21 11.50 -15.26 -3.78
C GLU A 21 11.07 -16.58 -3.12
N ASP A 22 12.02 -17.50 -2.94
CA ASP A 22 11.71 -18.90 -2.60
C ASP A 22 11.56 -19.17 -1.09
N GLN A 23 11.84 -18.21 -0.21
CA GLN A 23 12.00 -18.48 1.22
C GLN A 23 10.90 -17.88 2.09
N SER A 24 10.03 -18.76 2.59
CA SER A 24 9.28 -18.59 3.85
C SER A 24 10.20 -18.61 5.09
N SER A 25 11.36 -17.96 5.02
CA SER A 25 12.30 -17.84 6.14
C SER A 25 12.14 -16.48 6.80
N SER A 26 12.49 -16.38 8.07
CA SER A 26 12.44 -15.18 8.92
C SER A 26 13.28 -13.99 8.43
N GLY A 27 13.79 -14.02 7.19
CA GLY A 27 14.59 -12.99 6.52
C GLY A 27 14.04 -12.50 5.19
N ASP A 28 12.85 -12.95 4.75
CA ASP A 28 12.18 -12.38 3.57
C ASP A 28 11.54 -11.02 3.91
N ARG A 29 12.36 -9.97 3.84
CA ARG A 29 11.96 -8.60 4.13
C ARG A 29 10.94 -8.08 3.11
N MET A 30 11.04 -8.47 1.83
CA MET A 30 10.08 -8.03 0.81
C MET A 30 8.71 -8.69 1.02
N GLY A 31 8.66 -10.00 1.28
CA GLY A 31 7.44 -10.67 1.67
C GLY A 31 6.84 -10.10 2.95
N PHE A 32 7.65 -9.68 3.93
CA PHE A 32 7.15 -8.97 5.11
C PHE A 32 6.55 -7.59 4.77
N ILE A 33 7.17 -6.82 3.88
CA ILE A 33 6.64 -5.54 3.40
C ILE A 33 5.28 -5.76 2.71
N PHE A 34 5.17 -6.75 1.83
CA PHE A 34 3.95 -6.99 1.05
C PHE A 34 2.82 -7.64 1.86
N HIS A 35 3.11 -8.72 2.58
CA HIS A 35 2.08 -9.53 3.23
C HIS A 35 1.73 -9.09 4.65
N HIS A 36 2.60 -8.34 5.32
CA HIS A 36 2.35 -7.88 6.69
C HIS A 36 2.18 -6.36 6.75
N LEU A 37 3.18 -5.58 6.35
CA LEU A 37 3.12 -4.12 6.51
C LEU A 37 2.05 -3.48 5.62
N PHE A 38 2.02 -3.85 4.34
CA PHE A 38 1.07 -3.27 3.40
C PHE A 38 -0.36 -3.73 3.68
N ASP A 39 -0.56 -5.02 3.91
CA ASP A 39 -1.86 -5.58 4.30
C ASP A 39 -2.42 -4.89 5.57
N ALA A 40 -1.59 -4.71 6.61
CA ALA A 40 -1.98 -3.97 7.80
C ALA A 40 -2.30 -2.49 7.50
N SER A 41 -1.48 -1.83 6.66
CA SER A 41 -1.68 -0.42 6.29
C SER A 41 -3.00 -0.18 5.56
N ILE A 42 -3.40 -1.12 4.72
CA ILE A 42 -4.69 -1.09 4.03
C ILE A 42 -5.83 -1.44 5.00
N LYS A 43 -5.68 -2.47 5.83
CA LYS A 43 -6.73 -2.89 6.79
C LYS A 43 -7.03 -1.83 7.85
N ASN A 44 -6.03 -1.05 8.27
CA ASN A 44 -6.18 -0.03 9.31
C ASN A 44 -6.83 1.27 8.83
N ILE A 45 -7.07 1.43 7.53
CA ILE A 45 -7.87 2.54 7.03
C ILE A 45 -9.33 2.29 7.41
N ASP A 46 -9.81 3.07 8.35
CA ASP A 46 -11.22 3.09 8.72
C ASP A 46 -12.04 3.72 7.59
N PRO A 47 -12.96 2.95 6.96
CA PRO A 47 -13.90 3.50 6.01
C PRO A 47 -15.00 4.34 6.67
N PHE A 48 -15.11 4.37 8.01
CA PHE A 48 -16.15 5.06 8.78
C PHE A 48 -15.60 5.88 9.96
N ASP A 49 -14.89 6.97 9.66
CA ASP A 49 -14.61 8.01 10.66
C ASP A 49 -15.94 8.64 11.13
N PRO A 50 -16.13 8.95 12.43
CA PRO A 50 -17.29 9.71 12.94
C PRO A 50 -17.66 10.98 12.13
N ALA A 51 -16.70 11.67 11.51
CA ALA A 51 -16.94 12.80 10.62
C ALA A 51 -17.75 12.40 9.36
N LEU A 52 -17.60 11.16 8.91
CA LEU A 52 -18.27 10.64 7.73
C LEU A 52 -19.79 10.58 7.89
N ASP A 53 -20.32 10.39 9.10
CA ASP A 53 -21.77 10.37 9.34
C ASP A 53 -22.39 11.73 9.04
N MET A 54 -21.70 12.79 9.43
CA MET A 54 -22.10 14.17 9.13
C MET A 54 -21.97 14.45 7.63
N ASP A 55 -20.90 13.97 6.99
CA ASP A 55 -20.70 14.11 5.55
C ASP A 55 -21.76 13.36 4.75
N ILE A 56 -22.08 12.10 5.11
CA ILE A 56 -23.14 11.30 4.48
C ILE A 56 -24.46 12.04 4.58
N ARG A 57 -24.84 12.53 5.77
CA ARG A 57 -26.10 13.29 5.96
C ARG A 57 -26.11 14.55 5.11
N THR A 58 -25.01 15.30 5.10
CA THR A 58 -24.86 16.53 4.31
C THR A 58 -25.00 16.26 2.82
N ILE A 59 -24.32 15.24 2.31
CA ILE A 59 -24.38 14.86 0.89
C ILE A 59 -25.78 14.30 0.54
N LEU A 60 -26.42 13.54 1.44
CA LEU A 60 -27.78 13.03 1.24
C LEU A 60 -28.80 14.16 0.99
N TYR A 61 -28.62 15.35 1.58
CA TYR A 61 -29.48 16.51 1.30
C TYR A 61 -29.38 16.98 -0.16
N ALA A 62 -28.25 16.77 -0.83
CA ALA A 62 -28.07 17.12 -2.23
C ALA A 62 -28.78 16.16 -3.21
N PHE A 63 -29.24 15.00 -2.73
CA PHE A 63 -29.85 13.96 -3.55
C PHE A 63 -31.31 13.66 -3.12
N SER A 64 -32.16 13.36 -4.09
CA SER A 64 -33.58 13.03 -3.88
C SER A 64 -33.96 11.73 -4.60
N GLY A 65 -35.05 11.07 -4.19
CA GLY A 65 -35.59 9.88 -4.85
C GLY A 65 -35.15 8.54 -4.24
N PRO A 66 -35.37 7.40 -4.91
CA PRO A 66 -35.14 6.06 -4.33
C PRO A 66 -33.68 5.57 -4.40
N ILE A 67 -32.80 6.27 -5.13
CA ILE A 67 -31.39 5.87 -5.39
C ILE A 67 -30.35 6.78 -4.71
N ARG A 68 -30.78 7.59 -3.73
CA ARG A 68 -29.91 8.60 -3.09
C ARG A 68 -28.73 7.97 -2.38
N ALA A 69 -28.96 6.93 -1.57
CA ALA A 69 -27.89 6.21 -0.88
C ALA A 69 -26.84 5.66 -1.86
N MET A 70 -27.26 5.17 -3.03
CA MET A 70 -26.34 4.73 -4.10
C MET A 70 -25.53 5.91 -4.66
N SER A 71 -26.17 7.07 -4.86
CA SER A 71 -25.51 8.27 -5.37
C SER A 71 -24.47 8.80 -4.38
N VAL A 72 -24.81 8.84 -3.08
CA VAL A 72 -23.87 9.21 -2.01
C VAL A 72 -22.72 8.23 -1.91
N PHE A 73 -23.00 6.92 -1.97
CA PHE A 73 -21.97 5.88 -2.02
C PHE A 73 -20.97 6.11 -3.17
N GLN A 74 -21.42 6.43 -4.39
CA GLN A 74 -20.52 6.66 -5.53
C GLN A 74 -19.58 7.86 -5.32
N VAL A 75 -20.00 8.86 -4.56
CA VAL A 75 -19.15 10.00 -4.19
C VAL A 75 -18.13 9.58 -3.14
N LEU A 76 -18.58 8.96 -2.05
CA LEU A 76 -17.74 8.61 -0.91
C LEU A 76 -16.74 7.50 -1.22
N VAL A 77 -17.13 6.52 -2.04
CA VAL A 77 -16.24 5.42 -2.40
C VAL A 77 -15.04 5.92 -3.20
N LYS A 78 -15.21 6.93 -4.06
CA LYS A 78 -14.10 7.56 -4.78
C LYS A 78 -13.15 8.27 -3.83
N GLN A 79 -13.68 9.00 -2.85
CA GLN A 79 -12.86 9.63 -1.80
C GLN A 79 -12.10 8.58 -0.99
N LEU A 80 -12.75 7.48 -0.60
CA LEU A 80 -12.09 6.37 0.09
C LEU A 80 -10.95 5.77 -0.74
N ILE A 81 -11.17 5.52 -2.03
CA ILE A 81 -10.14 4.97 -2.92
C ILE A 81 -8.91 5.88 -2.97
N THR A 82 -9.08 7.21 -3.00
CA THR A 82 -7.93 8.12 -3.00
C THR A 82 -7.06 8.01 -1.75
N ARG A 83 -7.65 7.68 -0.58
CA ARG A 83 -6.91 7.43 0.68
C ARG A 83 -6.02 6.19 0.61
N LEU A 84 -6.25 5.28 -0.33
CA LEU A 84 -5.46 4.06 -0.53
C LEU A 84 -4.16 4.31 -1.31
N LYS A 85 -3.98 5.50 -1.89
CA LYS A 85 -2.77 5.85 -2.63
C LYS A 85 -1.54 5.92 -1.73
N GLU A 86 -1.64 6.65 -0.63
CA GLU A 86 -0.52 6.85 0.30
C GLU A 86 0.02 5.53 0.90
N PRO A 87 -0.80 4.60 1.45
CA PRO A 87 -0.28 3.33 1.94
C PRO A 87 0.31 2.46 0.82
N SER A 88 -0.22 2.54 -0.41
CA SER A 88 0.32 1.82 -1.57
C SER A 88 1.71 2.35 -1.97
N LEU A 89 1.92 3.66 -1.92
CA LEU A 89 3.24 4.25 -2.17
C LEU A 89 4.22 3.96 -1.02
N LYS A 90 3.76 3.97 0.23
CA LYS A 90 4.58 3.58 1.39
C LYS A 90 5.08 2.14 1.29
N CYS A 91 4.25 1.22 0.80
CA CYS A 91 4.67 -0.16 0.53
C CYS A 91 5.88 -0.20 -0.42
N TYR A 92 5.81 0.57 -1.51
CA TYR A 92 6.90 0.68 -2.47
C TYR A 92 8.18 1.29 -1.86
N HIS A 93 8.08 2.39 -1.11
CA HIS A 93 9.26 3.10 -0.59
C HIS A 93 10.16 2.27 0.33
N LEU A 94 9.67 1.17 0.89
CA LEU A 94 10.44 0.26 1.74
C LEU A 94 11.28 -0.76 0.95
N VAL A 95 10.99 -0.95 -0.34
CA VAL A 95 11.62 -1.99 -1.17
C VAL A 95 13.03 -1.60 -1.65
N PRO A 96 13.29 -0.38 -2.15
CA PRO A 96 14.63 0.03 -2.58
C PRO A 96 15.69 -0.07 -1.48
N ASP A 97 15.33 0.20 -0.23
CA ASP A 97 16.24 0.09 0.91
C ASP A 97 16.82 -1.33 1.04
N ASP A 98 16.06 -2.36 0.69
CA ASP A 98 16.54 -3.75 0.74
C ASP A 98 17.58 -4.03 -0.36
N PHE A 99 17.44 -3.41 -1.53
CA PHE A 99 18.43 -3.48 -2.61
C PHE A 99 19.72 -2.75 -2.27
N ILE A 100 19.62 -1.60 -1.59
CA ILE A 100 20.79 -0.85 -1.10
C ILE A 100 21.55 -1.65 -0.06
N LEU A 101 20.85 -2.34 0.86
CA LEU A 101 21.53 -3.20 1.83
C LEU A 101 22.28 -4.36 1.15
N ILE A 102 21.69 -5.00 0.14
CA ILE A 102 22.36 -6.05 -0.65
C ILE A 102 23.60 -5.49 -1.36
N LEU A 103 23.48 -4.30 -1.95
CA LEU A 103 24.60 -3.60 -2.60
C LEU A 103 25.75 -3.39 -1.62
N GLU A 104 25.49 -2.80 -0.45
CA GLU A 104 26.53 -2.52 0.55
C GLU A 104 27.19 -3.79 1.09
N GLU A 105 26.41 -4.83 1.36
CA GLU A 105 26.92 -6.13 1.82
C GLU A 105 27.87 -6.76 0.80
N LEU A 106 27.52 -6.72 -0.50
CA LEU A 106 28.35 -7.30 -1.56
C LEU A 106 29.58 -6.45 -1.88
N LEU A 107 29.46 -5.12 -1.82
CA LEU A 107 30.60 -4.23 -1.96
C LEU A 107 31.65 -4.51 -0.88
N GLU A 108 31.19 -4.82 0.35
CA GLU A 108 32.06 -5.15 1.47
C GLU A 108 32.72 -6.53 1.35
N LYS A 109 32.00 -7.52 0.81
CA LYS A 109 32.55 -8.88 0.62
C LYS A 109 33.53 -9.01 -0.54
N THR A 110 33.49 -8.09 -1.50
CA THR A 110 34.28 -8.17 -2.73
C THR A 110 35.64 -7.48 -2.55
N PRO A 111 36.78 -8.21 -2.50
CA PRO A 111 38.09 -7.61 -2.16
C PRO A 111 38.55 -6.51 -3.12
N ALA A 112 38.12 -6.56 -4.38
CA ALA A 112 38.46 -5.56 -5.37
C ALA A 112 37.96 -4.15 -5.00
N PHE A 113 36.79 -4.03 -4.37
CA PHE A 113 36.24 -2.72 -3.97
C PHE A 113 36.95 -2.12 -2.76
N HIS A 114 37.64 -2.92 -1.94
CA HIS A 114 38.53 -2.43 -0.89
C HIS A 114 39.86 -1.93 -1.43
N ARG A 115 40.40 -2.65 -2.43
CA ARG A 115 41.65 -2.28 -3.10
C ARG A 115 41.50 -1.03 -3.96
N TYR A 116 40.33 -0.85 -4.58
CA TYR A 116 40.04 0.22 -5.53
C TYR A 116 38.85 1.07 -5.04
N PRO A 117 39.07 2.02 -4.11
CA PRO A 117 38.00 2.81 -3.50
C PRO A 117 37.28 3.73 -4.50
N THR A 118 37.98 4.24 -5.51
CA THR A 118 37.36 5.03 -6.60
C THR A 118 36.37 4.18 -7.39
N LEU A 119 36.76 2.95 -7.75
CA LEU A 119 35.87 1.98 -8.38
C LEU A 119 34.66 1.67 -7.49
N ARG A 120 34.85 1.48 -6.17
CA ARG A 120 33.74 1.25 -5.23
C ARG A 120 32.74 2.40 -5.26
N ALA A 121 33.21 3.64 -5.12
CA ALA A 121 32.34 4.82 -5.07
C ALA A 121 31.56 5.00 -6.39
N ARG A 122 32.24 4.88 -7.54
CA ARG A 122 31.61 4.99 -8.86
C ARG A 122 30.62 3.86 -9.12
N PHE A 123 30.97 2.62 -8.75
CA PHE A 123 30.08 1.47 -8.87
C PHE A 123 28.83 1.65 -8.01
N HIS A 124 29.00 1.98 -6.72
CA HIS A 124 27.89 2.26 -5.81
C HIS A 124 26.97 3.34 -6.38
N SER A 125 27.51 4.48 -6.79
CA SER A 125 26.72 5.57 -7.35
C SER A 125 25.96 5.14 -8.61
N THR A 126 26.57 4.33 -9.48
CA THR A 126 25.92 3.83 -10.70
C THR A 126 24.73 2.94 -10.38
N VAL A 127 24.89 2.01 -9.44
CA VAL A 127 23.80 1.11 -9.01
C VAL A 127 22.68 1.91 -8.36
N VAL A 128 22.99 2.84 -7.46
CA VAL A 128 22.00 3.70 -6.81
C VAL A 128 21.22 4.53 -7.82
N ASN A 129 21.91 5.14 -8.79
CA ASN A 129 21.27 5.92 -9.84
C ASN A 129 20.32 5.08 -10.70
N PHE A 130 20.73 3.86 -11.04
CA PHE A 130 19.87 2.91 -11.75
C PHE A 130 18.60 2.58 -10.95
N LEU A 131 18.76 2.24 -9.65
CA LEU A 131 17.62 1.91 -8.79
C LEU A 131 16.67 3.10 -8.65
N ASN A 132 17.20 4.31 -8.45
CA ASN A 132 16.43 5.55 -8.40
C ASN A 132 15.65 5.80 -9.70
N ALA A 133 16.25 5.56 -10.86
CA ALA A 133 15.57 5.69 -12.15
C ALA A 133 14.44 4.67 -12.31
N ALA A 134 14.63 3.42 -11.85
CA ALA A 134 13.60 2.39 -11.84
C ALA A 134 12.42 2.73 -10.90
N MET A 135 12.61 3.62 -9.93
CA MET A 135 11.52 4.03 -9.02
C MET A 135 10.42 4.81 -9.72
N VAL A 136 10.77 5.68 -10.66
CA VAL A 136 9.84 6.61 -11.31
C VAL A 136 8.68 5.88 -12.01
N PRO A 137 8.94 4.90 -12.92
CA PRO A 137 7.85 4.16 -13.57
C PRO A 137 7.08 3.26 -12.59
N THR A 138 7.72 2.79 -11.51
CA THR A 138 7.08 1.94 -10.51
C THR A 138 6.08 2.72 -9.64
N ILE A 139 6.50 3.89 -9.14
CA ILE A 139 5.62 4.82 -8.39
C ILE A 139 4.42 5.24 -9.25
N LYS A 140 4.67 5.50 -10.53
CA LYS A 140 3.61 5.83 -11.47
C LYS A 140 2.62 4.67 -11.62
N LEU A 141 3.09 3.45 -11.85
CA LEU A 141 2.22 2.28 -11.99
C LEU A 141 1.39 2.03 -10.72
N VAL A 142 2.00 2.11 -9.54
CA VAL A 142 1.27 1.97 -8.26
C VAL A 142 0.20 3.07 -8.11
N SER A 143 0.52 4.30 -8.49
CA SER A 143 -0.46 5.40 -8.50
C SER A 143 -1.59 5.16 -9.50
N ASP A 144 -1.28 4.64 -10.68
CA ASP A 144 -2.25 4.35 -11.73
C ASP A 144 -3.20 3.22 -11.32
N ILE A 145 -2.71 2.18 -10.63
CA ILE A 145 -3.55 1.10 -10.09
C ILE A 145 -4.65 1.66 -9.18
N VAL A 146 -4.31 2.60 -8.29
CA VAL A 146 -5.30 3.25 -7.42
C VAL A 146 -6.22 4.17 -8.22
N ALA A 147 -5.70 4.88 -9.22
CA ALA A 147 -6.51 5.75 -10.09
C ALA A 147 -7.53 4.96 -10.93
N ILE A 148 -7.17 3.78 -11.42
CA ILE A 148 -8.06 2.87 -12.16
C ILE A 148 -9.25 2.44 -11.29
N GLN A 149 -9.00 2.14 -10.01
CA GLN A 149 -10.09 1.81 -9.08
C GLN A 149 -11.05 3.00 -8.90
N ALA A 150 -10.54 4.24 -8.90
CA ALA A 150 -11.34 5.45 -8.69
C ALA A 150 -12.10 5.90 -9.95
N CYS A 151 -11.60 5.58 -11.15
CA CYS A 151 -12.18 6.08 -12.40
C CYS A 151 -13.50 5.38 -12.76
N TYR A 152 -13.68 4.12 -12.34
CA TYR A 152 -14.89 3.35 -12.59
C TYR A 152 -15.29 2.49 -11.39
N ILE A 153 -16.50 2.75 -10.86
CA ILE A 153 -17.06 1.98 -9.75
C ILE A 153 -17.96 0.88 -10.30
N ASN A 154 -17.50 -0.37 -10.22
CA ASN A 154 -18.24 -1.51 -10.74
C ASN A 154 -19.33 -1.97 -9.77
N THR A 155 -20.49 -1.30 -9.81
CA THR A 155 -21.66 -1.67 -8.99
C THR A 155 -22.32 -3.00 -9.39
N LYS A 156 -21.81 -3.68 -10.42
CA LYS A 156 -22.23 -5.03 -10.85
C LYS A 156 -21.23 -6.13 -10.48
N HIS A 157 -20.21 -5.81 -9.68
CA HIS A 157 -19.25 -6.81 -9.22
C HIS A 157 -19.95 -7.93 -8.44
N PRO A 158 -19.63 -9.22 -8.67
CA PRO A 158 -20.34 -10.35 -8.06
C PRO A 158 -20.31 -10.32 -6.52
N ASP A 159 -19.20 -9.88 -5.93
CA ASP A 159 -19.06 -9.78 -4.48
C ASP A 159 -19.59 -8.46 -3.89
N PHE A 160 -20.08 -7.53 -4.71
CA PHE A 160 -20.61 -6.26 -4.22
C PHE A 160 -22.08 -6.37 -3.84
N ILE A 161 -22.40 -6.02 -2.59
CA ILE A 161 -23.76 -6.01 -2.07
C ILE A 161 -24.27 -4.56 -2.09
N GLY A 162 -24.90 -4.19 -3.21
CA GLY A 162 -25.45 -2.85 -3.45
C GLY A 162 -26.97 -2.78 -3.54
N GLY A 163 -27.48 -1.55 -3.60
CA GLY A 163 -28.84 -1.23 -4.06
C GLY A 163 -29.95 -1.96 -3.30
N PRO A 164 -30.82 -2.73 -3.98
CA PRO A 164 -31.94 -3.43 -3.33
C PRO A 164 -31.49 -4.43 -2.25
N ASN A 165 -30.40 -5.17 -2.49
CA ASN A 165 -29.90 -6.17 -1.54
C ASN A 165 -29.39 -5.50 -0.26
N ALA A 166 -28.61 -4.42 -0.40
CA ALA A 166 -28.17 -3.61 0.74
C ALA A 166 -29.35 -3.03 1.53
N THR A 167 -30.34 -2.48 0.81
CA THR A 167 -31.56 -1.91 1.40
C THR A 167 -32.34 -2.96 2.21
N ALA A 168 -32.53 -4.15 1.66
CA ALA A 168 -33.24 -5.24 2.33
C ALA A 168 -32.51 -5.69 3.61
N ILE A 169 -31.19 -5.87 3.54
CA ILE A 169 -30.37 -6.29 4.69
C ILE A 169 -30.40 -5.26 5.81
N VAL A 170 -30.22 -3.97 5.50
CA VAL A 170 -30.18 -2.91 6.52
C VAL A 170 -31.53 -2.74 7.18
N ARG A 171 -32.63 -2.71 6.40
CA ARG A 171 -33.99 -2.62 6.97
C ARG A 171 -34.33 -3.83 7.86
N ALA A 172 -33.92 -5.03 7.47
CA ALA A 172 -34.10 -6.22 8.30
C ALA A 172 -33.36 -6.11 9.64
N ARG A 173 -32.11 -5.59 9.63
CA ARG A 173 -31.31 -5.37 10.85
C ARG A 173 -31.94 -4.33 11.78
N MET A 174 -32.44 -3.24 11.24
CA MET A 174 -33.10 -2.18 12.03
C MET A 174 -34.43 -2.61 12.64
N ASN A 175 -35.15 -3.51 11.98
CA ASN A 175 -36.43 -4.02 12.46
C ASN A 175 -36.29 -5.19 13.44
N THR A 176 -35.07 -5.70 13.68
CA THR A 176 -34.82 -6.75 14.67
C THR A 176 -34.65 -6.07 16.04
N PRO A 177 -35.52 -6.35 17.04
CA PRO A 177 -35.32 -5.81 18.38
C PRO A 177 -33.98 -6.31 18.93
N GLN A 178 -33.11 -5.40 19.38
CA GLN A 178 -31.93 -5.78 20.17
C GLN A 178 -32.41 -6.58 21.39
N GLN A 179 -32.16 -7.89 21.41
CA GLN A 179 -32.27 -8.68 22.63
C GLN A 179 -31.14 -8.25 23.56
N HIS A 180 -31.44 -7.33 24.49
CA HIS A 180 -30.57 -7.12 25.64
C HIS A 180 -30.56 -8.39 26.49
N PRO A 181 -29.39 -8.88 26.96
CA PRO A 181 -29.36 -9.86 28.04
C PRO A 181 -29.95 -9.22 29.30
N ALA A 182 -30.86 -9.92 29.97
CA ALA A 182 -31.49 -9.45 31.20
C ALA A 182 -30.41 -9.17 32.28
N PRO A 183 -30.48 -8.04 33.02
CA PRO A 183 -29.62 -7.85 34.18
C PRO A 183 -30.23 -8.53 35.41
N HIS A 184 -29.45 -9.42 36.02
CA HIS A 184 -29.70 -9.93 37.37
C HIS A 184 -29.41 -8.85 38.43
N GLY A 185 -30.40 -8.55 39.29
CA GLY A 185 -30.21 -8.41 40.74
C GLY A 185 -29.94 -7.02 41.37
N SER A 186 -30.98 -6.50 42.05
CA SER A 186 -31.05 -5.73 43.33
C SER A 186 -30.64 -4.23 43.45
N GLU A 187 -31.69 -3.39 43.67
CA GLU A 187 -31.93 -2.22 44.59
C GLU A 187 -30.83 -1.14 44.80
N SER A 188 -31.06 0.19 44.89
CA SER A 188 -32.18 1.01 45.39
C SER A 188 -32.14 2.48 44.89
N VAL A 189 -33.33 3.02 44.61
CA VAL A 189 -33.91 4.40 44.65
C VAL A 189 -33.00 5.63 44.88
N LEU A 190 -33.11 6.64 43.99
CA LEU A 190 -33.49 8.03 44.33
C LEU A 190 -33.90 8.86 43.10
N ASP A 191 -34.95 9.63 43.32
CA ASP A 191 -35.79 10.39 42.40
C ASP A 191 -35.07 11.45 41.56
N GLY A 192 -35.50 11.56 40.31
CA GLY A 192 -35.11 12.60 39.36
C GLY A 192 -35.92 12.41 38.09
N GLN A 193 -37.16 12.93 38.08
CA GLN A 193 -37.99 13.02 36.88
C GLN A 193 -37.31 13.90 35.81
N GLU A 194 -36.42 13.33 35.01
CA GLU A 194 -36.14 13.87 33.68
C GLU A 194 -37.33 13.53 32.78
N LYS A 195 -38.14 14.56 32.54
CA LYS A 195 -39.13 14.60 31.45
C LYS A 195 -38.44 14.08 30.18
N PRO A 196 -39.04 13.14 29.42
CA PRO A 196 -38.49 12.79 28.12
C PRO A 196 -38.54 14.06 27.28
N THR A 197 -37.39 14.70 27.08
CA THR A 197 -37.25 15.73 26.06
C THR A 197 -37.43 14.98 24.75
N ALA A 198 -38.64 15.08 24.18
CA ALA A 198 -38.91 14.59 22.85
C ALA A 198 -37.86 15.22 21.93
N LYS A 199 -36.87 14.42 21.50
CA LYS A 199 -36.00 14.81 20.40
C LYS A 199 -36.92 15.26 19.28
N ALA A 200 -36.70 16.49 18.78
CA ALA A 200 -37.45 17.00 17.65
C ALA A 200 -37.47 15.92 16.56
N PRO A 201 -38.62 15.64 15.93
CA PRO A 201 -38.69 14.64 14.87
C PRO A 201 -37.63 14.96 13.83
N ASP A 202 -36.78 13.98 13.52
CA ASP A 202 -35.73 14.11 12.51
C ASP A 202 -36.44 14.57 11.21
N PRO A 203 -36.07 15.72 10.59
CA PRO A 203 -36.76 16.24 9.42
C PRO A 203 -36.82 15.24 8.26
N PHE A 204 -36.02 14.17 8.32
CA PHE A 204 -36.00 13.03 7.42
C PHE A 204 -36.01 11.70 8.20
N PRO A 205 -37.18 11.06 8.41
CA PRO A 205 -37.26 9.77 9.10
C PRO A 205 -36.48 8.64 8.39
N ASP A 206 -36.36 8.70 7.05
CA ASP A 206 -35.56 7.75 6.25
C ASP A 206 -34.07 8.11 6.17
N GLY A 207 -33.65 9.30 6.63
CA GLY A 207 -32.26 9.75 6.54
C GLY A 207 -31.29 8.85 7.31
N THR A 208 -31.74 8.28 8.42
CA THR A 208 -30.94 7.32 9.20
C THR A 208 -30.82 5.96 8.49
N VAL A 209 -31.85 5.52 7.75
CA VAL A 209 -31.79 4.28 6.96
C VAL A 209 -30.85 4.45 5.77
N ASP A 210 -30.94 5.57 5.05
CA ASP A 210 -30.06 5.89 3.91
C ASP A 210 -28.57 5.95 4.32
N VAL A 211 -28.28 6.50 5.51
CA VAL A 211 -26.92 6.53 6.07
C VAL A 211 -26.39 5.12 6.25
N GLU A 212 -27.16 4.24 6.88
CA GLU A 212 -26.74 2.87 7.14
C GLU A 212 -26.64 2.02 5.87
N ILE A 213 -27.51 2.25 4.87
CA ILE A 213 -27.38 1.64 3.53
C ILE A 213 -26.08 2.10 2.86
N THR A 214 -25.77 3.39 2.91
CA THR A 214 -24.54 3.96 2.34
C THR A 214 -23.31 3.34 2.99
N LYS A 215 -23.27 3.26 4.33
CA LYS A 215 -22.19 2.60 5.07
C LYS A 215 -22.05 1.13 4.69
N PHE A 216 -23.16 0.41 4.60
CA PHE A 216 -23.12 -1.00 4.24
C PHE A 216 -22.53 -1.22 2.84
N MET A 217 -22.92 -0.42 1.85
CA MET A 217 -22.35 -0.46 0.50
C MET A 217 -20.87 -0.08 0.50
N MET A 218 -20.49 0.96 1.25
CA MET A 218 -19.09 1.36 1.45
C MET A 218 -18.24 0.20 1.97
N GLN A 219 -18.70 -0.50 3.02
CA GLN A 219 -17.99 -1.63 3.61
C GLN A 219 -17.83 -2.79 2.61
N SER A 220 -18.92 -3.12 1.90
CA SER A 220 -18.93 -4.19 0.91
C SER A 220 -17.94 -3.88 -0.23
N TYR A 221 -18.00 -2.69 -0.83
CA TYR A 221 -17.10 -2.34 -1.92
C TYR A 221 -15.65 -2.21 -1.45
N TYR A 222 -15.43 -1.68 -0.25
CA TYR A 222 -14.10 -1.57 0.34
C TYR A 222 -13.43 -2.93 0.52
N SER A 223 -14.20 -3.97 0.90
CA SER A 223 -13.64 -5.33 0.99
C SER A 223 -13.10 -5.87 -0.34
N ILE A 224 -13.70 -5.49 -1.46
CA ILE A 224 -13.23 -5.84 -2.81
C ILE A 224 -11.93 -5.08 -3.09
N LEU A 225 -11.95 -3.75 -2.95
CA LEU A 225 -10.79 -2.89 -3.17
C LEU A 225 -9.56 -3.34 -2.39
N LYS A 226 -9.75 -3.73 -1.13
CA LYS A 226 -8.64 -4.24 -0.30
C LYS A 226 -8.00 -5.48 -0.92
N ARG A 227 -8.82 -6.47 -1.30
CA ARG A 227 -8.32 -7.73 -1.90
C ARG A 227 -7.60 -7.46 -3.21
N ASP A 228 -8.12 -6.56 -4.02
CA ASP A 228 -7.50 -6.21 -5.31
C ASP A 228 -6.16 -5.50 -5.10
N LEU A 229 -6.09 -4.51 -4.20
CA LEU A 229 -4.86 -3.74 -3.99
C LEU A 229 -3.75 -4.54 -3.32
N ILE A 230 -4.06 -5.37 -2.30
CA ILE A 230 -3.05 -6.22 -1.63
C ILE A 230 -2.43 -7.25 -2.57
N ASP A 231 -3.08 -7.57 -3.68
CA ASP A 231 -2.56 -8.44 -4.72
C ASP A 231 -1.84 -7.66 -5.84
N MET A 232 -2.46 -6.60 -6.35
CA MET A 232 -1.97 -5.87 -7.53
C MET A 232 -0.76 -4.98 -7.24
N VAL A 233 -0.68 -4.34 -6.06
CA VAL A 233 0.43 -3.43 -5.74
C VAL A 233 1.75 -4.19 -5.60
N PRO A 234 1.85 -5.29 -4.83
CA PRO A 234 3.07 -6.10 -4.79
C PRO A 234 3.49 -6.59 -6.18
N LYS A 235 2.57 -7.07 -7.01
CA LYS A 235 2.86 -7.51 -8.38
C LYS A 235 3.42 -6.39 -9.25
N ALA A 236 2.89 -5.19 -9.13
CA ALA A 236 3.37 -4.03 -9.87
C ALA A 236 4.80 -3.64 -9.46
N ILE A 237 5.08 -3.66 -8.16
CA ILE A 237 6.42 -3.40 -7.62
C ILE A 237 7.38 -4.51 -8.08
N TRP A 238 6.96 -5.76 -8.00
CA TRP A 238 7.75 -6.91 -8.43
C TRP A 238 8.17 -6.78 -9.89
N LEU A 239 7.20 -6.57 -10.79
CA LEU A 239 7.43 -6.46 -12.22
C LEU A 239 8.32 -5.27 -12.58
N ASN A 240 7.94 -4.06 -12.15
CA ASN A 240 8.58 -2.83 -12.64
C ASN A 240 9.88 -2.47 -11.91
N PHE A 241 10.10 -2.99 -10.70
CA PHE A 241 11.30 -2.69 -9.92
C PHE A 241 12.18 -3.92 -9.74
N VAL A 242 11.67 -4.99 -9.11
CA VAL A 242 12.48 -6.15 -8.72
C VAL A 242 12.99 -6.91 -9.95
N GLU A 243 12.08 -7.33 -10.82
CA GLU A 243 12.42 -8.07 -12.03
C GLU A 243 13.21 -7.18 -13.02
N HIS A 244 12.81 -5.91 -13.15
CA HIS A 244 13.54 -4.94 -13.97
C HIS A 244 15.00 -4.79 -13.50
N ALA A 245 15.24 -4.65 -12.20
CA ALA A 245 16.59 -4.55 -11.64
C ALA A 245 17.38 -5.84 -11.83
N ALA A 246 16.78 -7.01 -11.55
CA ALA A 246 17.43 -8.30 -11.74
C ALA A 246 17.89 -8.55 -13.18
N GLN A 247 17.14 -8.05 -14.17
CA GLN A 247 17.43 -8.26 -15.59
C GLN A 247 18.35 -7.19 -16.21
N ASN A 248 18.33 -5.95 -15.72
CA ASN A 248 18.94 -4.82 -16.42
C ASN A 248 20.06 -4.13 -15.64
N LEU A 249 20.17 -4.35 -14.33
CA LEU A 249 21.14 -3.64 -13.49
C LEU A 249 22.59 -3.91 -13.94
N GLU A 250 22.90 -5.11 -14.45
CA GLU A 250 24.26 -5.46 -14.87
C GLU A 250 24.81 -4.55 -15.98
N ARG A 251 23.93 -4.00 -16.82
CA ARG A 251 24.31 -3.16 -17.95
C ARG A 251 24.74 -1.77 -17.50
N ALA A 252 24.22 -1.27 -16.38
CA ALA A 252 24.51 0.08 -15.93
C ALA A 252 25.99 0.27 -15.53
N PRO A 253 26.59 -0.53 -14.63
CA PRO A 253 28.02 -0.45 -14.34
C PRO A 253 28.91 -0.73 -15.55
N VAL A 254 28.51 -1.65 -16.44
CA VAL A 254 29.28 -1.91 -17.66
C VAL A 254 29.34 -0.67 -18.54
N ASN A 255 28.20 -0.02 -18.81
CA ASN A 255 28.15 1.15 -19.68
C ASN A 255 28.83 2.39 -19.06
N GLU A 256 28.68 2.58 -17.74
CA GLU A 256 29.21 3.76 -17.05
C GLU A 256 30.73 3.66 -16.77
N LEU A 257 31.20 2.48 -16.38
CA LEU A 257 32.57 2.30 -15.88
C LEU A 257 33.54 1.80 -16.96
N TYR A 258 33.03 1.20 -18.04
CA TYR A 258 33.86 0.73 -19.15
C TYR A 258 34.09 1.87 -20.16
N ASN A 259 34.78 2.93 -19.72
CA ASN A 259 35.22 4.02 -20.58
C ASN A 259 36.75 4.05 -20.62
N GLU A 260 37.35 3.87 -21.81
CA GLU A 260 38.79 3.64 -21.97
C GLU A 260 39.67 4.77 -21.40
N GLY A 261 39.14 6.00 -21.31
CA GLY A 261 39.85 7.17 -20.78
C GLY A 261 39.89 7.29 -19.25
N GLU A 262 39.03 6.59 -18.51
CA GLU A 262 38.93 6.71 -17.04
C GLU A 262 39.38 5.44 -16.29
N MET A 263 39.78 4.38 -17.02
CA MET A 263 40.13 3.09 -16.41
C MET A 263 41.32 3.18 -15.45
N GLU A 264 42.35 3.99 -15.74
CA GLU A 264 43.50 4.14 -14.83
C GLU A 264 43.10 4.79 -13.50
N GLU A 265 42.19 5.76 -13.52
CA GLU A 265 41.69 6.44 -12.32
C GLU A 265 40.83 5.50 -11.46
N LEU A 266 40.01 4.66 -12.10
CA LEU A 266 39.18 3.66 -11.40
C LEU A 266 40.00 2.65 -10.60
N PHE A 267 41.17 2.26 -11.12
CA PHE A 267 42.06 1.28 -10.50
C PHE A 267 43.18 1.91 -9.67
N GLY A 268 43.05 3.18 -9.27
CA GLY A 268 43.91 3.79 -8.26
C GLY A 268 43.83 3.02 -6.94
N GLU A 269 44.96 2.45 -6.51
CA GLU A 269 45.02 1.68 -5.26
C GLU A 269 44.97 2.59 -4.04
N SER A 270 44.33 2.11 -2.97
CA SER A 270 44.49 2.70 -1.64
C SER A 270 45.96 2.63 -1.23
N GLN A 271 46.55 3.79 -0.84
CA GLN A 271 47.90 3.78 -0.26
C GLN A 271 47.90 2.82 0.94
N PRO A 272 48.89 1.91 1.05
CA PRO A 272 48.96 1.02 2.19
C PRO A 272 49.05 1.89 3.43
N ASP A 273 48.09 1.69 4.34
CA ASP A 273 48.03 2.40 5.61
C ASP A 273 49.40 2.22 6.28
N GLY A 274 50.14 3.32 6.40
CA GLY A 274 51.51 3.36 6.90
C GLY A 274 51.56 3.12 8.41
N GLY A 275 50.99 2.01 8.86
CA GLY A 275 50.97 1.57 10.24
C GLY A 275 52.36 1.13 10.67
N LYS A 276 53.06 2.06 11.31
CA LYS A 276 54.07 1.76 12.32
C LYS A 276 53.41 1.25 13.60
#